data_AF-A0A8I2BYY5-F1
#
_entry.id   AF-A0A8I2BYY5-F1
#
_cell.length_a   1.000
_cell.length_b   1.000
_cell.length_c   1.000
_cell.angle_alpha   90.00
_cell.angle_beta   90.00
_cell.angle_gamma   90.00
#
_symmetry.space_group_name_H-M   'P 1'
#
loop_
_entity.id
_entity.type
_entity.pdbx_description
1 polymer ?
#
loop_
_entity_poly.entity_id
_entity_poly.type
_entity_poly.pdbx_seq_one_letter_code
_entity_poly.pdbx_strand_id
1 'polypeptide(L)' 'MANGHLEDPSKASQMVENCTADIITLGKGALANHNWPVKVKNDELLAIFDQEKILRPNATIKDFELVD' A
#
# COMPACT_ATOMS: atom_id res chain seq x y z
N MET A 1 9.09 3.01 15.27
CA MET A 1 8.47 2.70 13.96
C MET A 1 6.96 2.91 14.06
N ALA A 2 6.30 3.37 12.99
CA ALA A 2 4.84 3.59 12.94
C ALA A 2 4.18 2.99 11.69
N ASN A 3 2.90 2.65 11.79
CA ASN A 3 2.05 2.15 10.70
C ASN A 3 0.61 2.67 10.83
N GLY A 4 -0.22 2.43 9.80
CA GLY A 4 -1.66 2.72 9.83
C GLY A 4 -2.04 4.08 9.22
N HIS A 5 -2.67 4.06 8.04
CA HIS A 5 -3.10 5.25 7.29
C HIS A 5 -1.98 6.27 6.98
N LEU A 6 -0.72 5.80 6.96
CA LEU A 6 0.47 6.61 6.66
C LEU A 6 0.80 6.64 5.15
N GLU A 7 -0.07 6.10 4.30
CA GLU A 7 0.02 6.29 2.85
C GLU A 7 -0.23 7.74 2.40
N ASP A 8 -0.77 8.57 3.28
CA ASP A 8 -0.79 10.02 3.16
C ASP A 8 0.61 10.58 3.52
N PRO A 9 1.35 11.15 2.56
CA PRO A 9 2.70 11.64 2.79
C PRO A 9 2.78 12.70 3.88
N SER A 10 1.75 13.54 4.03
CA SER A 10 1.75 14.62 5.01
C SER A 10 1.73 14.06 6.44
N LYS A 11 0.93 13.03 6.67
CA LYS A 11 0.88 12.34 7.97
C LYS A 11 2.17 11.56 8.24
N ALA A 12 2.71 10.89 7.22
CA ALA A 12 3.96 10.17 7.35
C ALA A 12 5.12 11.11 7.73
N SER A 13 5.25 12.25 7.05
CA SER A 13 6.27 13.26 7.35
C SER A 13 6.15 13.80 8.78
N GLN A 14 4.92 14.12 9.22
CA GLN A 14 4.68 14.58 10.59
C GLN A 14 5.12 13.57 11.66
N MET A 15 5.00 12.26 11.41
CA MET A 15 5.46 11.25 12.37
C MET A 15 6.98 11.29 12.57
N VAL A 16 7.73 11.56 11.51
CA VAL A 16 9.19 11.65 11.54
C VAL A 16 9.63 13.00 12.09
N GLU A 17 9.04 14.10 11.63
CA GLU A 17 9.36 15.47 12.06
C GLU A 17 9.10 15.68 13.56
N ASN A 18 8.05 15.07 14.10
CA ASN A 18 7.74 15.14 15.53
C ASN A 18 8.54 14.16 16.38
N CYS A 19 9.51 13.43 15.80
CA CYS A 19 10.27 12.36 16.46
C CYS A 19 9.37 11.25 17.07
N THR A 20 8.14 11.10 16.58
CA THR A 20 7.20 10.05 17.04
C THR A 20 7.63 8.68 16.52
N ALA A 21 8.26 8.63 15.34
CA ALA A 21 8.83 7.41 14.80
C ALA A 21 10.02 7.68 13.87
N ASP A 22 11.06 6.86 13.98
CA ASP A 22 12.23 6.92 13.08
C ASP A 22 11.96 6.30 11.70
N ILE A 23 10.98 5.41 11.62
CA ILE A 23 10.63 4.67 10.40
C ILE A 23 9.10 4.58 10.30
N ILE A 24 8.58 4.89 9.12
CA ILE A 24 7.18 4.63 8.75
C ILE A 24 7.12 3.38 7.87
N THR A 25 6.01 2.65 7.99
CA THR A 25 5.76 1.44 7.20
C THR A 25 4.41 1.53 6.51
N LEU A 26 4.33 1.01 5.30
CA LEU A 26 3.15 1.08 4.44
C LEU A 26 2.59 -0.31 4.15
N GLY A 27 1.28 -0.47 4.37
CA GLY A 27 0.53 -1.68 4.00
C GLY A 27 -0.36 -1.44 2.77
N LYS A 28 -1.60 -0.98 3.00
CA LYS A 28 -2.59 -0.69 1.93
C LYS A 28 -2.05 0.26 0.86
N GLY A 29 -1.35 1.32 1.26
CA GLY A 29 -0.73 2.27 0.32
C GLY A 29 0.30 1.63 -0.59
N ALA A 30 1.10 0.70 -0.07
CA ALA A 30 2.07 -0.05 -0.87
C ALA A 30 1.36 -0.99 -1.85
N LEU A 31 0.31 -1.70 -1.42
CA LEU A 31 -0.51 -2.56 -2.30
C LEU A 31 -1.20 -1.78 -3.43
N ALA A 32 -1.66 -0.57 -3.15
CA ALA A 32 -2.28 0.31 -4.14
C ALA A 32 -1.26 0.98 -5.07
N ASN A 33 -0.04 1.24 -4.58
CA ASN A 33 1.01 1.95 -5.28
C ASN A 33 2.37 1.29 -4.99
N HIS A 34 2.74 0.25 -5.76
CA HIS A 34 4.03 -0.43 -5.57
C HIS A 34 5.24 0.52 -5.66
N ASN A 35 5.09 1.62 -6.43
CA ASN A 35 6.08 2.68 -6.58
C ASN A 35 5.78 3.93 -5.73
N TRP A 36 5.06 3.80 -4.61
CA TRP A 36 4.68 4.91 -3.73
C TRP A 36 5.82 5.90 -3.44
N PRO A 37 7.07 5.47 -3.10
CA PRO A 37 8.15 6.43 -2.81
C PRO A 37 8.51 7.32 -4.00
N VAL A 38 8.45 6.77 -5.22
CA VAL A 38 8.73 7.53 -6.45
C VAL A 38 7.61 8.53 -6.71
N LYS A 39 6.35 8.10 -6.59
CA LYS A 39 5.19 8.96 -6.79
C LYS A 39 5.18 10.14 -5.82
N VAL A 40 5.43 9.88 -4.53
CA VAL A 40 5.50 10.92 -3.49
C VAL A 40 6.63 11.90 -3.77
N LYS A 41 7.81 11.41 -4.16
CA LYS A 41 8.94 12.26 -4.52
C LYS A 41 8.62 13.20 -5.70
N ASN A 42 7.77 12.76 -6.62
CA ASN A 42 7.41 13.50 -7.83
C ASN A 42 6.07 14.25 -7.73
N ASP A 43 5.45 14.31 -6.55
CA ASP A 43 4.11 14.89 -6.33
C ASP A 43 3.01 14.29 -7.25
N GLU A 44 3.13 13.01 -7.59
CA GLU A 44 2.16 12.29 -8.41
C GLU A 44 0.94 11.81 -7.60
N LEU A 45 -0.19 11.63 -8.31
CA LEU A 45 -1.41 11.09 -7.70
C LEU A 45 -1.23 9.65 -7.22
N LEU A 46 -1.60 9.42 -5.96
CA LEU A 46 -1.64 8.11 -5.34
C LEU A 46 -3.00 7.44 -5.59
N ALA A 47 -2.97 6.18 -6.02
CA ALA A 47 -4.17 5.37 -6.14
C ALA A 47 -4.73 5.04 -4.75
N ILE A 48 -6.05 5.05 -4.62
CA ILE A 48 -6.75 4.58 -3.42
C ILE A 48 -6.74 3.06 -3.43
N PHE A 49 -6.49 2.45 -2.28
CA PHE A 49 -6.53 1.00 -2.14
C PHE A 49 -7.95 0.46 -2.40
N ASP A 50 -8.06 -0.42 -3.39
CA ASP A 50 -9.29 -1.11 -3.77
C ASP A 50 -9.19 -2.59 -3.35
N GLN A 51 -9.82 -2.91 -2.22
CA GLN A 51 -9.78 -4.26 -1.64
C GLN A 51 -10.38 -5.32 -2.59
N GLU A 52 -11.46 -4.99 -3.27
CA GLU A 52 -12.18 -5.92 -4.15
C GLU A 52 -11.34 -6.29 -5.37
N LYS A 53 -10.51 -5.37 -5.86
CA LYS A 53 -9.59 -5.65 -6.98
C LYS A 53 -8.29 -6.32 -6.55
N ILE A 54 -7.77 -5.97 -5.37
CA ILE A 54 -6.40 -6.35 -4.99
C ILE A 54 -6.37 -7.61 -4.12
N LEU A 55 -7.28 -7.75 -3.15
CA LEU A 55 -7.22 -8.82 -2.16
C LEU A 55 -8.34 -9.86 -2.28
N ARG A 56 -9.42 -9.55 -3.02
CA ARG A 56 -10.50 -10.53 -3.20
C ARG A 56 -9.97 -11.73 -4.01
N PRO A 57 -9.95 -12.94 -3.43
CA PRO A 57 -9.56 -14.11 -4.19
C PRO A 57 -10.58 -14.36 -5.28
N ASN A 58 -10.09 -14.74 -6.47
CA ASN A 58 -10.95 -15.40 -7.43
C ASN A 58 -10.99 -16.88 -7.06
N ALA A 59 -12.16 -17.38 -6.66
CA ALA A 59 -12.36 -18.78 -6.30
C ALA A 59 -12.48 -19.66 -7.55
N THR A 60 -11.47 -19.58 -8.42
CA THR A 60 -11.36 -20.38 -9.64
C THR A 60 -10.35 -21.49 -9.43
N ILE A 61 -10.71 -22.69 -9.84
CA ILE A 61 -9.78 -23.82 -9.96
C ILE A 61 -8.87 -23.54 -11.16
N LYS A 62 -7.57 -23.74 -11.01
CA LYS A 62 -6.61 -23.62 -12.12
C LYS A 62 -6.77 -24.82 -13.05
N ASP A 63 -6.51 -24.64 -14.33
CA ASP A 63 -6.76 -25.69 -15.34
C ASP A 63 -6.05 -27.02 -15.03
N PHE A 64 -4.87 -27.00 -14.39
CA PHE A 64 -4.15 -28.23 -14.02
C PHE A 64 -4.69 -28.93 -12.76
N GLU A 65 -5.51 -28.25 -11.95
CA GLU A 65 -6.18 -28.83 -10.78
C GLU A 65 -7.45 -29.58 -11.21
N LEU A 66 -7.92 -29.37 -12.44
CA LEU A 66 -8.92 -30.20 -13.08
C LEU A 66 -8.23 -31.46 -13.60
N VAL A 67 -8.33 -32.54 -12.83
CA VAL A 67 -7.87 -33.88 -13.25
C VAL A 67 -9.10 -34.63 -13.74
N ASP A 68 -9.04 -35.17 -14.96
CA ASP A 68 -10.06 -36.07 -15.53
C ASP A 68 -10.26 -37.34 -14.68
#